data_AF-A0A1D1XDY5-F1
#
_entry.id   AF-A0A1D1XDY5-F1
#
_cell.length_a   1.000
_cell.length_b   1.000
_cell.length_c   1.000
_cell.angle_alpha   90.00
_cell.angle_beta   90.00
_cell.angle_gamma   90.00
#
_symmetry.space_group_name_H-M   'P 1'
#
loop_
_entity.id
_entity.type
_entity.pdbx_description
1 polymer ?
#
loop_
_entity_poly.entity_id
_entity_poly.type
_entity_poly.pdbx_seq_one_letter_code
_entity_poly.pdbx_strand_id
1 'polypeptide(L)'
;MWLLYNKGLVTKLFRRKWSYDSAIICSLCGMGIEDIKHLIISCEVSKEVCYSFGNLVGFSTNFRSIEEMWSNFRIQRKQFGGTPRGKILMVLPHALCWSVWRERNDCVFRGTKVYVQNIALRVLSLHCHWCKGLLQMTTEVIEVH
;
A
#
# COMPACT_ATOMS: atom_id res chain seq x y z
N MET A 1 -7.42 1.24 -2.54
CA MET A 1 -7.09 2.68 -2.38
C MET A 1 -8.25 3.53 -1.89
N TRP A 2 -9.46 3.41 -2.43
CA TRP A 2 -10.61 4.25 -1.99
C TRP A 2 -10.90 4.18 -0.49
N LEU A 3 -10.92 2.98 0.11
CA LEU A 3 -11.11 2.84 1.57
C LEU A 3 -9.97 3.45 2.39
N LEU A 4 -8.74 3.36 1.89
CA LEU A 4 -7.57 3.99 2.52
C LEU A 4 -7.69 5.52 2.50
N TYR A 5 -8.09 6.07 1.35
CA TYR A 5 -8.30 7.51 1.16
C TYR A 5 -9.42 8.05 2.05
N ASN A 6 -10.56 7.36 2.11
CA ASN A 6 -11.72 7.78 2.91
C ASN A 6 -11.64 7.37 4.38
N LYS A 7 -10.46 6.91 4.85
CA LYS A 7 -10.26 6.43 6.23
C LYS A 7 -11.24 5.32 6.66
N GLY A 8 -11.80 4.59 5.69
CA GLY A 8 -12.75 3.49 5.88
C GLY A 8 -12.09 2.12 5.96
N LEU A 9 -10.76 2.06 6.04
CA LEU A 9 -10.04 0.80 6.22
C LEU A 9 -10.35 0.23 7.61
N VAL A 10 -10.87 -1.00 7.66
CA VAL A 10 -11.28 -1.64 8.93
C VAL A 10 -10.03 -2.01 9.75
N THR A 11 -9.55 -1.10 10.58
CA THR A 11 -8.49 -1.36 11.57
C THR A 11 -9.07 -1.89 12.88
N LYS A 12 -8.24 -2.46 13.77
CA LYS A 12 -8.72 -2.84 15.11
C LYS A 12 -9.22 -1.63 15.89
N LEU A 13 -8.57 -0.46 15.77
CA LEU A 13 -9.08 0.77 16.38
C LEU A 13 -10.47 1.15 15.85
N PHE A 14 -10.71 1.01 14.54
CA PHE A 14 -12.03 1.24 13.95
C PHE A 14 -13.08 0.25 14.46
N ARG A 15 -12.70 -1.03 14.65
CA ARG A 15 -13.59 -2.08 15.18
C ARG A 15 -13.91 -1.92 16.67
N ARG A 16 -13.07 -1.24 17.46
CA ARG A 16 -13.34 -1.00 18.89
C ARG A 16 -14.67 -0.27 19.13
N LYS A 17 -15.13 0.55 18.18
CA LYS A 17 -16.47 1.17 18.25
C LYS A 17 -17.61 0.16 18.36
N TRP A 18 -17.39 -1.08 17.90
CA TRP A 18 -18.39 -2.14 17.78
C TRP A 18 -18.07 -3.39 18.61
N SER A 19 -16.97 -3.41 19.38
CA SER A 19 -16.56 -4.54 20.21
C SER A 19 -15.73 -4.07 21.41
N TYR A 20 -16.21 -4.41 22.61
CA TYR A 20 -15.75 -3.86 23.89
C TYR A 20 -14.35 -4.34 24.33
N ASP A 21 -13.83 -5.47 23.79
CA ASP A 21 -12.67 -6.17 24.38
C ASP A 21 -11.55 -6.57 23.41
N SER A 22 -11.50 -6.03 22.20
CA SER A 22 -10.45 -6.41 21.26
C SER A 22 -9.16 -5.60 21.50
N ALA A 23 -8.07 -6.29 21.87
CA ALA A 23 -6.72 -5.72 21.89
C ALA A 23 -6.44 -4.97 20.57
N ILE A 24 -6.17 -3.66 20.66
CA ILE A 24 -5.96 -2.77 19.51
C ILE A 24 -4.54 -2.82 18.95
N ILE A 25 -3.72 -3.78 19.40
CA ILE A 25 -2.32 -3.91 18.98
C ILE A 25 -2.24 -4.29 17.50
N CYS A 26 -1.29 -3.68 16.79
CA CYS A 26 -1.03 -3.95 15.38
C CYS A 26 -0.81 -5.44 15.10
N SER A 27 -1.58 -5.97 14.14
CA SER A 27 -1.50 -7.39 13.78
C SER A 27 -0.25 -7.72 12.94
N LEU A 28 0.48 -6.72 12.45
CA LEU A 28 1.70 -6.91 11.67
C LEU A 28 2.95 -6.94 12.56
N CYS A 29 3.21 -5.84 13.27
CA CYS A 29 4.44 -5.73 14.08
C CYS A 29 4.25 -6.16 15.54
N GLY A 30 3.01 -6.41 16.00
CA GLY A 30 2.74 -6.71 17.40
C GLY A 30 2.96 -5.54 18.36
N MET A 31 3.20 -4.33 17.84
CA MET A 31 3.52 -3.13 18.61
C MET A 31 2.62 -1.97 18.19
N GLY A 32 2.36 -1.03 19.10
CA GLY A 32 1.57 0.17 18.81
C GLY A 32 0.09 -0.09 18.54
N ILE A 33 -0.68 1.00 18.43
CA ILE A 33 -2.12 0.96 18.16
C ILE A 33 -2.34 0.78 16.64
N GLU A 34 -3.16 -0.20 16.28
CA GLU A 34 -3.54 -0.44 14.89
C GLU A 34 -4.57 0.58 14.39
N ASP A 35 -4.06 1.70 13.91
CA ASP A 35 -4.79 2.64 13.05
C ASP A 35 -4.21 2.66 11.63
N ILE A 36 -4.83 3.45 10.74
CA ILE A 36 -4.44 3.50 9.32
C ILE A 36 -3.04 4.12 9.15
N LYS A 37 -2.74 5.15 9.94
CA LYS A 37 -1.43 5.82 9.90
C LYS A 37 -0.35 4.85 10.37
N HIS A 38 -0.58 4.14 11.46
CA HIS A 38 0.32 3.11 11.93
C HIS A 38 0.49 2.02 10.87
N LEU A 39 -0.60 1.42 10.40
CA LEU A 39 -0.53 0.31 9.46
C LEU A 39 0.25 0.64 8.18
N ILE A 40 0.08 1.84 7.61
CA ILE A 40 0.67 2.18 6.30
C ILE A 40 1.98 2.96 6.42
N ILE A 41 2.13 3.82 7.42
CA ILE A 41 3.24 4.78 7.52
C ILE A 41 4.21 4.40 8.64
N SER A 42 3.73 4.21 9.87
CA SER A 42 4.63 4.12 11.02
C SER A 42 4.98 2.69 11.47
N CYS A 43 4.26 1.67 11.01
CA CYS A 43 4.51 0.27 11.32
C CYS A 43 5.87 -0.17 10.76
N GLU A 44 6.66 -0.80 11.60
CA GLU A 44 8.03 -1.25 11.33
C GLU A 44 8.06 -2.24 10.16
N VAL A 45 7.13 -3.19 10.13
CA VAL A 45 6.96 -4.13 9.00
C VAL A 45 6.69 -3.37 7.70
N SER A 46 5.76 -2.41 7.72
CA SER A 46 5.41 -1.63 6.53
C SER A 46 6.57 -0.74 6.06
N LYS A 47 7.31 -0.13 7.00
CA LYS A 47 8.52 0.64 6.70
C LYS A 47 9.57 -0.23 6.03
N GLU A 48 9.86 -1.40 6.59
CA GLU A 48 10.85 -2.34 6.06
C GLU A 48 10.51 -2.80 4.64
N VAL A 49 9.23 -3.15 4.42
CA VAL A 49 8.74 -3.44 3.07
C VAL A 49 8.97 -2.24 2.16
N CYS A 50 8.57 -1.03 2.56
CA CYS A 50 8.72 0.14 1.71
C CYS A 50 10.19 0.52 1.45
N TYR A 51 11.10 0.34 2.41
CA TYR A 51 12.54 0.54 2.23
C TYR A 51 13.12 -0.39 1.17
N SER A 52 12.61 -1.62 1.07
CA SER A 52 12.98 -2.57 0.02
C SER A 52 12.70 -2.04 -1.40
N PHE A 53 11.83 -1.03 -1.54
CA PHE A 53 11.42 -0.43 -2.81
C PHE A 53 11.80 1.05 -2.97
N GLY A 54 12.37 1.71 -1.95
CA GLY A 54 12.59 3.17 -1.96
C GLY A 54 13.40 3.67 -3.18
N ASN A 55 14.39 2.89 -3.60
CA ASN A 55 15.26 3.23 -4.73
C ASN A 55 14.58 3.13 -6.11
N LEU A 56 13.50 2.36 -6.24
CA LEU A 56 12.82 2.14 -7.54
C LEU A 56 12.04 3.35 -8.03
N VAL A 57 11.55 4.18 -7.10
CA VAL A 57 10.50 5.17 -7.36
C VAL A 57 10.84 6.57 -6.83
N GLY A 58 11.99 6.74 -6.15
CA GLY A 58 12.26 7.97 -5.40
C GLY A 58 11.18 8.24 -4.35
N PHE A 59 10.57 7.17 -3.84
CA PHE A 59 9.42 7.23 -2.96
C PHE A 59 9.91 7.44 -1.54
N SER A 60 9.71 8.66 -1.04
CA SER A 60 9.88 8.93 0.38
C SER A 60 8.82 8.13 1.15
N THR A 61 9.26 7.33 2.11
CA THR A 61 8.37 6.63 3.05
C THR A 61 8.13 7.44 4.32
N ASN A 62 8.77 8.61 4.42
CA ASN A 62 8.74 9.49 5.58
C ASN A 62 7.54 10.45 5.53
N PHE A 63 6.34 9.91 5.33
CA PHE A 63 5.11 10.70 5.45
C PHE A 63 4.75 10.91 6.92
N ARG A 64 4.25 12.09 7.28
CA ARG A 64 3.74 12.38 8.64
C ARG A 64 2.27 12.02 8.77
N SER A 65 1.54 11.99 7.66
CA SER A 65 0.12 11.64 7.59
C SER A 65 -0.28 10.96 6.27
N ILE A 66 -1.46 10.35 6.27
CA ILE A 66 -2.06 9.74 5.07
C ILE A 66 -2.38 10.82 4.03
N GLU A 67 -2.80 12.00 4.47
CA GLU A 67 -3.07 13.16 3.61
C GLU A 67 -1.80 13.63 2.89
N GLU A 68 -0.67 13.69 3.58
CA GLU A 68 0.62 14.03 2.98
C GLU A 68 1.03 13.01 1.93
N MET A 69 0.91 11.72 2.25
CA MET A 69 1.14 10.63 1.30
C MET A 69 0.30 10.80 0.03
N TRP A 70 -0.99 11.07 0.17
CA TRP A 70 -1.88 11.29 -0.98
C TRP A 70 -1.55 12.55 -1.78
N SER A 71 -1.19 13.64 -1.11
CA SER A 71 -0.76 14.88 -1.76
C SER A 71 0.48 14.63 -2.63
N ASN A 72 1.46 13.89 -2.08
CA ASN A 72 2.65 13.50 -2.79
C ASN A 72 2.32 12.64 -4.03
N PHE A 73 1.42 11.65 -3.90
CA PHE A 73 1.00 10.82 -5.05
C PHE A 73 0.31 11.63 -6.14
N ARG A 74 -0.48 12.64 -5.76
CA ARG A 74 -1.13 13.55 -6.73
C ARG A 74 -0.10 14.38 -7.49
N ILE A 75 0.91 14.90 -6.80
CA ILE A 75 2.00 15.67 -7.42
C ILE A 75 2.78 14.79 -8.38
N GLN A 76 3.21 13.60 -7.94
CA GLN A 76 3.93 12.64 -8.78
C GLN A 76 3.11 12.21 -10.01
N ARG A 77 1.80 11.99 -9.84
CA ARG A 77 0.91 11.67 -10.96
C ARG A 77 0.86 12.79 -12.00
N LYS A 78 0.78 14.05 -11.58
CA LYS A 78 0.80 15.22 -12.49
C LYS A 78 2.13 15.36 -13.21
N GLN A 79 3.25 15.13 -12.52
CA GLN A 79 4.60 15.28 -13.07
C GLN A 79 4.98 14.14 -14.03
N PHE A 80 4.66 12.90 -13.68
CA PHE A 80 5.19 11.71 -14.38
C PHE A 80 4.12 10.88 -15.11
N GLY A 81 2.85 11.01 -14.75
CA GLY A 81 1.76 10.13 -15.21
C GLY A 81 1.46 10.17 -16.72
N GLY A 82 1.98 11.15 -17.45
CA GLY A 82 1.89 11.21 -18.91
C GLY A 82 2.84 10.25 -19.63
N THR A 83 3.91 9.81 -18.98
CA THR A 83 4.93 8.93 -19.60
C THR A 83 4.67 7.45 -19.29
N PRO A 84 5.03 6.50 -20.18
CA PRO A 84 4.96 5.07 -19.87
C PRO A 84 5.71 4.69 -18.58
N ARG A 85 6.92 5.23 -18.41
CA ARG A 85 7.73 5.06 -17.20
C ARG A 85 6.99 5.56 -15.96
N GLY A 86 6.43 6.76 -15.99
CA GLY A 86 5.73 7.31 -14.85
C GLY A 86 4.43 6.57 -14.53
N LYS A 87 3.69 6.09 -15.54
CA LYS A 87 2.54 5.19 -15.32
C LYS A 87 2.95 3.94 -14.56
N ILE A 88 4.03 3.28 -14.95
CA ILE A 88 4.59 2.09 -14.28
C ILE A 88 4.99 2.42 -12.83
N LEU A 89 5.68 3.53 -12.60
CA LEU A 89 6.14 3.93 -11.26
C LEU A 89 4.95 4.23 -10.32
N MET A 90 3.87 4.82 -10.84
CA MET A 90 2.66 5.14 -10.05
C MET A 90 1.89 3.89 -9.57
N VAL A 91 2.13 2.71 -10.14
CA VAL A 91 1.50 1.45 -9.72
C VAL A 91 2.07 0.97 -8.38
N LEU A 92 3.35 1.21 -8.12
CA LEU A 92 4.06 0.61 -6.99
C LEU A 92 3.47 1.00 -5.62
N PRO A 93 3.14 2.28 -5.34
CA PRO A 93 2.50 2.67 -4.08
C PRO A 93 1.16 1.98 -3.84
N HIS A 94 0.41 1.67 -4.90
CA HIS A 94 -0.85 0.96 -4.82
C HIS A 94 -0.62 -0.50 -4.43
N ALA A 95 0.38 -1.15 -5.05
CA ALA A 95 0.75 -2.53 -4.77
C ALA A 95 1.26 -2.68 -3.33
N LEU A 96 2.05 -1.70 -2.84
CA LEU A 96 2.51 -1.60 -1.45
C LEU A 96 1.33 -1.55 -0.47
N CYS A 97 0.45 -0.55 -0.60
CA CYS A 97 -0.68 -0.37 0.29
C CYS A 97 -1.60 -1.60 0.33
N TRP A 98 -1.86 -2.20 -0.85
CA TRP A 98 -2.69 -3.39 -0.95
C TRP A 98 -2.04 -4.61 -0.28
N SER A 99 -0.74 -4.82 -0.51
CA SER A 99 -0.03 -5.99 0.02
C SER A 99 0.05 -5.94 1.55
N VAL A 100 0.35 -4.77 2.12
CA VAL A 100 0.34 -4.55 3.58
C VAL A 100 -1.03 -4.83 4.17
N TRP A 101 -2.09 -4.26 3.57
CA TRP A 101 -3.46 -4.47 4.06
C TRP A 101 -3.88 -5.94 3.96
N ARG A 102 -3.55 -6.61 2.85
CA ARG A 102 -3.87 -8.03 2.66
C ARG A 102 -3.15 -8.89 3.68
N GLU A 103 -1.85 -8.67 3.89
CA GLU A 103 -1.07 -9.43 4.88
C GLU A 103 -1.67 -9.27 6.28
N ARG A 104 -2.04 -8.04 6.65
CA ARG A 104 -2.72 -7.78 7.93
C ARG A 104 -4.01 -8.59 8.04
N ASN A 105 -4.82 -8.64 6.98
CA ASN A 105 -6.07 -9.40 7.00
C ASN A 105 -5.82 -10.90 7.11
N ASP A 106 -4.82 -11.43 6.42
CA ASP A 106 -4.45 -12.84 6.56
C ASP A 106 -4.02 -13.15 8.02
N CYS A 107 -3.27 -12.25 8.67
CA CYS A 107 -2.93 -12.40 10.09
C CYS A 107 -4.17 -12.40 11.00
N VAL A 108 -5.11 -11.48 10.75
CA VAL A 108 -6.34 -11.34 11.56
C VAL A 108 -7.31 -12.51 11.37
N PHE A 109 -7.51 -12.97 10.14
CA PHE A 109 -8.58 -13.92 9.81
C PHE A 109 -8.08 -15.36 9.64
N ARG A 110 -6.79 -15.55 9.38
CA ARG A 110 -6.18 -16.86 9.14
C ARG A 110 -5.07 -17.20 10.14
N GLY A 111 -4.69 -16.28 11.03
CA GLY A 111 -3.65 -16.51 12.03
C GLY A 111 -2.26 -16.72 11.42
N THR A 112 -2.00 -16.20 10.22
CA THR A 112 -0.71 -16.36 9.54
C THR A 112 0.40 -15.61 10.26
N LYS A 113 1.64 -16.13 10.16
CA LYS A 113 2.83 -15.41 10.60
C LYS A 113 3.24 -14.38 9.56
N VAL A 114 3.75 -13.24 10.03
CA VAL A 114 4.19 -12.12 9.20
C VAL A 114 5.61 -12.35 8.73
N TYR A 115 5.83 -12.26 7.42
CA TYR A 115 7.16 -12.28 6.81
C TYR A 115 7.30 -11.14 5.81
N VAL A 116 8.21 -10.20 6.08
CA VAL A 116 8.45 -9.02 5.24
C VAL A 116 8.72 -9.40 3.79
N GLN A 117 9.48 -10.49 3.58
CA GLN A 117 9.82 -11.01 2.26
C GLN A 117 8.57 -11.43 1.47
N ASN A 118 7.58 -12.04 2.13
CA ASN A 118 6.34 -12.44 1.47
C ASN A 118 5.53 -11.23 1.02
N ILE A 119 5.51 -10.17 1.85
CA ILE A 119 4.85 -8.91 1.49
C ILE A 119 5.58 -8.29 0.29
N ALA A 120 6.91 -8.20 0.32
CA ALA A 120 7.71 -7.65 -0.77
C ALA A 120 7.54 -8.41 -2.09
N LEU A 121 7.57 -9.75 -2.06
CA LEU A 121 7.31 -10.59 -3.24
C LEU A 121 5.90 -10.36 -3.80
N ARG A 122 4.91 -10.20 -2.93
CA ARG A 122 3.54 -9.87 -3.32
C ARG A 122 3.45 -8.50 -3.98
N VAL A 123 4.18 -7.50 -3.46
CA VAL A 123 4.27 -6.16 -4.05
C VAL A 123 4.82 -6.25 -5.46
N LEU A 124 5.94 -6.96 -5.66
CA LEU A 124 6.54 -7.16 -6.98
C LEU A 124 5.58 -7.87 -7.93
N SER A 125 4.96 -8.96 -7.49
CA SER A 125 4.00 -9.73 -8.29
C SER A 125 2.83 -8.86 -8.76
N LEU A 126 2.21 -8.11 -7.85
CA LEU A 126 1.09 -7.22 -8.17
C LEU A 126 1.52 -6.03 -9.03
N HIS A 127 2.69 -5.46 -8.75
CA HIS A 127 3.24 -4.37 -9.55
C HIS A 127 3.45 -4.81 -11.00
N CYS A 128 4.12 -5.94 -11.22
CA CYS A 128 4.32 -6.51 -12.55
C CYS A 128 2.99 -6.83 -13.24
N HIS A 129 2.05 -7.48 -12.53
CA HIS A 129 0.75 -7.84 -13.09
C HIS A 129 -0.05 -6.60 -13.52
N TRP A 130 -0.14 -5.58 -12.67
CA TRP A 130 -0.86 -4.35 -12.98
C TRP A 130 -0.17 -3.50 -14.05
N CYS A 131 1.17 -3.48 -14.09
CA CYS A 131 1.90 -2.82 -15.16
C CYS A 131 1.67 -3.48 -16.53
N LYS A 132 1.63 -4.82 -16.59
CA LYS A 132 1.31 -5.54 -17.84
C LYS A 132 -0.07 -5.15 -18.38
N GLY A 133 -1.09 -5.12 -17.51
CA GLY A 133 -2.43 -4.69 -17.90
C GLY A 133 -2.46 -3.25 -18.44
N LEU A 134 -1.72 -2.33 -17.80
CA LEU A 134 -1.62 -0.95 -18.28
C LEU A 134 -0.93 -0.82 -19.64
N LEU A 135 0.08 -1.64 -19.91
CA LEU A 135 0.81 -1.61 -21.18
C LEU A 135 -0.01 -2.22 -22.33
N GLN A 136 -0.74 -3.31 -22.08
CA GLN A 136 -1.63 -3.94 -23.06
C GLN A 136 -2.76 -2.99 -23.50
N MET A 137 -3.35 -2.25 -22.55
CA MET A 137 -4.35 -1.22 -22.86
C MET A 137 -3.78 -0.05 -23.69
N THR A 138 -2.49 0.27 -23.56
CA THR A 138 -1.88 1.35 -24.36
C THR A 138 -1.58 0.93 -25.79
N THR A 139 -1.28 -0.34 -26.05
CA THR A 139 -1.06 -0.86 -27.40
C THR A 139 -2.36 -0.96 -28.20
N GLU A 140 -3.47 -1.38 -27.58
CA GLU A 140 -4.77 -1.47 -28.25
C GLU A 140 -5.32 -0.10 -28.69
N VAL A 141 -5.01 0.97 -27.94
CA VAL A 141 -5.44 2.34 -28.31
C VAL A 141 -4.66 2.89 -29.51
N ILE A 142 -3.45 2.37 -29.79
CA ILE A 142 -2.63 2.81 -30.93
C ILE A 142 -3.07 2.11 -32.23
N GLU A 143 -3.65 0.91 -32.16
CA GLU A 143 -4.07 0.15 -33.35
C GLU A 143 -5.45 0.54 -33.91
N VAL A 144 -6.18 1.44 -33.24
CA VAL A 144 -7.53 1.90 -33.65
C VAL A 144 -7.50 3.30 -34.31
N HIS A 145 -6.31 3.82 -34.64
CA HIS A 145 -6.10 5.08 -35.35
C HIS A 145 -5.17 4.90 -36.54
#